data_AF-A0A6C0BB78-F1
#
_entry.id   AF-A0A6C0BB78-F1
#
_cell.length_a   1.000
_cell.length_b   1.000
_cell.length_c   1.000
_cell.angle_alpha   90.00
_cell.angle_beta   90.00
_cell.angle_gamma   90.00
#
_symmetry.space_group_name_H-M   'P 1'
#
loop_
_entity.id
_entity.type
_entity.pdbx_description
1 polymer ?
#
loop_
_entity_poly.entity_id
_entity_poly.type
_entity_poly.pdbx_seq_one_letter_code
_entity_poly.pdbx_strand_id
1 'polypeptide(L)'
;MFDQVKEWSKTNPSRDTSVVPIEIRLKSDTGGDTVDVVNGPAGLVFTPLDPPGPVSFYLWHTDPLYRGGTLTLRRTILRETLVQMAKLIETECKGHRWQRTKVLEQLAAQQTSAVSPQQDTHELDEALCFVLDFQKVILDDIHKKVLHFPKDLKSWNKDMPVWTTGLGSRCLYHLPGEKHIKAGFGSWLTTQEADGWRIRWPIEDAKLEDLKKRGAELRISPTVDKPKKEDWATVVGRAETITYLLKEFS
;
A
#
# COMPACT_ATOMS: atom_id res chain seq x y z
N MET A 1 -17.37 16.15 18.70
CA MET A 1 -17.82 15.42 17.48
C MET A 1 -16.65 14.71 16.78
N PHE A 2 -15.43 15.27 16.73
CA PHE A 2 -14.22 14.53 16.34
C PHE A 2 -13.84 13.40 17.31
N ASP A 3 -14.15 13.58 18.60
CA ASP A 3 -13.99 12.52 19.60
C ASP A 3 -14.86 11.31 19.27
N GLN A 4 -16.07 11.51 18.73
CA GLN A 4 -16.99 10.41 18.40
C GLN A 4 -16.46 9.48 17.31
N VAL A 5 -15.62 9.92 16.37
CA VAL A 5 -15.07 9.02 15.33
C VAL A 5 -13.85 8.26 15.85
N LYS A 6 -12.98 8.91 16.64
CA LYS A 6 -11.88 8.22 17.34
C LYS A 6 -12.42 7.24 18.39
N GLU A 7 -13.52 7.60 19.03
CA GLU A 7 -14.22 6.78 20.01
C GLU A 7 -15.04 5.67 19.33
N TRP A 8 -15.66 5.93 18.17
CA TRP A 8 -16.30 4.91 17.34
C TRP A 8 -15.29 3.90 16.79
N SER A 9 -14.14 4.32 16.26
CA SER A 9 -13.07 3.40 15.82
C SER A 9 -12.55 2.53 16.98
N LYS A 10 -12.49 3.08 18.19
CA LYS A 10 -12.13 2.33 19.41
C LYS A 10 -13.24 1.41 19.93
N THR A 11 -14.51 1.74 19.68
CA THR A 11 -15.70 1.00 20.16
C THR A 11 -16.34 0.12 19.09
N ASN A 12 -15.83 0.16 17.85
CA ASN A 12 -16.31 -0.67 16.75
C ASN A 12 -16.02 -2.14 17.08
N PRO A 13 -17.06 -2.97 17.34
CA PRO A 13 -16.88 -4.37 17.70
C PRO A 13 -16.24 -5.18 16.56
N SER A 14 -16.24 -4.64 15.34
CA SER A 14 -15.65 -5.26 14.15
C SER A 14 -14.21 -4.80 13.87
N ARG A 15 -13.62 -3.93 14.70
CA ARG A 15 -12.25 -3.38 14.52
C ARG A 15 -11.20 -4.45 14.25
N ASP A 16 -11.26 -5.56 14.98
CA ASP A 16 -10.33 -6.68 14.86
C ASP A 16 -10.97 -7.88 14.13
N THR A 17 -12.16 -7.67 13.54
CA THR A 17 -12.90 -8.74 12.86
C THR A 17 -12.53 -8.74 11.38
N SER A 18 -11.72 -9.72 11.00
CA SER A 18 -11.51 -10.05 9.59
C SER A 18 -12.81 -10.63 9.02
N VAL A 19 -13.31 -10.03 7.94
CA VAL A 19 -14.48 -10.57 7.23
C VAL A 19 -14.10 -11.91 6.62
N VAL A 20 -14.95 -12.93 6.79
CA VAL A 20 -14.71 -14.27 6.27
C VAL A 20 -14.42 -14.19 4.76
N PRO A 21 -13.37 -14.84 4.26
CA PRO A 21 -13.05 -14.80 2.84
C PRO A 21 -14.23 -15.29 2.02
N ILE A 22 -14.72 -14.45 1.12
CA ILE A 22 -15.72 -14.87 0.15
C ILE A 22 -14.99 -15.41 -1.08
N GLU A 23 -15.39 -16.58 -1.56
CA GLU A 23 -14.85 -17.12 -2.79
C GLU A 23 -15.37 -16.27 -3.96
N ILE A 24 -14.53 -15.38 -4.49
CA ILE A 24 -14.87 -14.58 -5.66
C ILE A 24 -14.86 -15.50 -6.88
N ARG A 25 -16.04 -15.96 -7.29
CA ARG A 25 -16.23 -16.68 -8.54
C ARG A 25 -16.45 -15.67 -9.65
N LEU A 26 -15.45 -15.46 -10.50
CA LEU A 26 -15.65 -14.79 -11.78
C LEU A 26 -16.57 -15.70 -12.62
N LYS A 27 -17.82 -15.29 -12.85
CA LYS A 27 -18.68 -15.94 -13.83
C LYS A 27 -18.46 -15.24 -15.16
N SER A 28 -17.95 -15.99 -16.13
CA SER A 28 -17.96 -15.57 -17.53
C SER A 28 -19.38 -15.66 -18.08
N ASP A 29 -19.85 -14.60 -18.74
CA ASP A 29 -21.17 -14.53 -19.37
C ASP A 29 -21.29 -15.46 -20.59
N THR A 30 -20.20 -16.08 -21.03
CA THR A 30 -20.13 -16.94 -22.23
C THR A 30 -20.19 -18.45 -21.96
N GLY A 31 -20.39 -18.88 -20.71
CA GLY A 31 -20.54 -20.30 -20.38
C GLY A 31 -19.22 -21.08 -20.43
N GLY A 32 -18.76 -21.53 -19.26
CA GLY A 32 -17.53 -22.30 -19.08
C GLY A 32 -17.10 -22.22 -17.63
N ASP A 33 -16.52 -23.31 -17.15
CA ASP A 33 -16.36 -23.68 -15.74
C ASP A 33 -15.70 -22.64 -14.82
N THR A 34 -15.87 -22.86 -13.51
CA THR A 34 -15.23 -22.14 -12.40
C THR A 34 -13.86 -21.58 -12.78
N VAL A 35 -13.79 -20.26 -12.92
CA VAL A 35 -12.56 -19.56 -13.32
C VAL A 35 -11.51 -19.77 -12.23
N ASP A 36 -10.41 -20.41 -12.62
CA ASP A 36 -9.18 -20.46 -11.83
C ASP A 36 -8.85 -19.05 -11.32
N VAL A 37 -8.45 -18.97 -10.05
CA VAL A 37 -8.02 -17.71 -9.42
C VAL A 37 -7.04 -17.01 -10.37
N VAL A 38 -7.41 -15.81 -10.86
CA VAL A 38 -6.56 -15.07 -11.79
C VAL A 38 -5.28 -14.70 -11.05
N ASN A 39 -4.19 -15.38 -11.41
CA ASN A 39 -2.86 -15.10 -10.90
C ASN A 39 -2.44 -13.72 -11.41
N GLY A 40 -2.44 -12.76 -10.49
CA GLY A 40 -1.82 -11.46 -10.67
C GLY A 40 -0.29 -11.52 -10.54
N PRO A 41 0.40 -10.39 -10.75
CA PRO A 41 1.83 -10.28 -10.55
C PRO A 41 2.26 -10.71 -9.16
N ALA A 42 3.53 -11.11 -9.04
CA ALA A 42 4.16 -11.44 -7.76
C ALA A 42 3.49 -12.60 -6.99
N GLY A 43 2.82 -13.51 -7.70
CA GLY A 43 2.13 -14.66 -7.11
C GLY A 43 0.88 -14.29 -6.30
N LEU A 44 0.33 -13.08 -6.51
CA LEU A 44 -0.85 -12.60 -5.80
C LEU A 44 -2.11 -12.85 -6.62
N VAL A 45 -3.24 -12.98 -5.94
CA VAL A 45 -4.57 -13.03 -6.56
C VAL A 45 -4.99 -11.63 -6.97
N PHE A 46 -5.52 -11.52 -8.18
CA PHE A 46 -6.08 -10.28 -8.71
C PHE A 46 -7.58 -10.18 -8.44
N THR A 47 -8.03 -9.07 -7.84
CA THR A 47 -9.45 -8.72 -7.71
C THR A 47 -9.70 -7.33 -8.29
N PRO A 48 -10.56 -7.16 -9.30
CA PRO A 48 -10.84 -5.85 -9.88
C PRO A 48 -11.57 -4.95 -8.87
N LEU A 49 -11.24 -3.65 -8.90
CA LEU A 49 -11.86 -2.64 -8.03
C LEU A 49 -12.69 -1.67 -8.88
N ASP A 50 -13.98 -1.58 -8.58
CA ASP A 50 -14.93 -0.67 -9.25
C ASP A 50 -15.85 0.02 -8.23
N PRO A 51 -15.79 1.37 -8.12
CA PRO A 51 -14.91 2.30 -8.85
C PRO A 51 -13.43 2.22 -8.40
N PRO A 52 -12.46 2.43 -9.29
CA PRO A 52 -11.03 2.38 -8.94
C PRO A 52 -10.60 3.62 -8.16
N GLY A 53 -9.49 3.53 -7.44
CA GLY A 53 -8.85 4.67 -6.78
C GLY A 53 -8.50 4.47 -5.30
N PRO A 54 -7.60 5.29 -4.72
CA PRO A 54 -7.11 5.08 -3.35
C PRO A 54 -8.18 5.03 -2.26
N VAL A 55 -9.25 5.82 -2.38
CA VAL A 55 -10.32 5.85 -1.36
C VAL A 55 -11.21 4.62 -1.50
N SER A 56 -11.55 4.23 -2.73
CA SER A 56 -12.25 2.98 -3.00
C SER A 56 -11.48 1.77 -2.49
N PHE A 57 -10.15 1.79 -2.61
CA PHE A 57 -9.27 0.74 -2.12
C PHE A 57 -9.34 0.59 -0.61
N TYR A 58 -9.28 1.72 0.11
CA TYR A 58 -9.50 1.72 1.56
C TYR A 58 -10.89 1.19 1.95
N LEU A 59 -11.94 1.67 1.27
CA LEU A 59 -13.31 1.27 1.54
C LEU A 59 -13.56 -0.22 1.28
N TRP A 60 -12.93 -0.79 0.24
CA TRP A 60 -13.04 -2.22 -0.02
C TRP A 60 -12.55 -3.07 1.16
N HIS A 61 -11.49 -2.62 1.86
CA HIS A 61 -10.94 -3.33 3.01
C HIS A 61 -11.70 -3.08 4.32
N THR A 62 -12.39 -1.95 4.46
CA THR A 62 -12.90 -1.47 5.76
C THR A 62 -14.42 -1.38 5.84
N ASP A 63 -15.12 -1.29 4.71
CA ASP A 63 -16.57 -1.14 4.65
C ASP A 63 -17.23 -2.36 3.96
N PRO A 64 -17.88 -3.25 4.73
CA PRO A 64 -18.59 -4.40 4.18
C PRO A 64 -19.72 -4.03 3.21
N LEU A 65 -20.40 -2.89 3.42
CA LEU A 65 -21.46 -2.41 2.52
C LEU A 65 -20.88 -1.92 1.21
N TYR A 66 -19.73 -1.27 1.25
CA TYR A 66 -19.01 -0.90 0.04
C TYR A 66 -18.60 -2.16 -0.74
N ARG A 67 -18.00 -3.13 -0.04
CA ARG A 67 -17.48 -4.35 -0.65
C ARG A 67 -18.57 -5.21 -1.29
N GLY A 68 -19.66 -5.48 -0.58
CA GLY A 68 -20.79 -6.27 -1.07
C GLY A 68 -21.84 -5.50 -1.87
N GLY A 69 -21.74 -4.16 -1.89
CA GLY A 69 -22.75 -3.29 -2.49
C GLY A 69 -22.76 -3.27 -4.01
N THR A 70 -23.88 -2.81 -4.58
CA THR A 70 -24.00 -2.51 -6.01
C THR A 70 -23.17 -1.28 -6.37
N LEU A 71 -22.87 -1.09 -7.67
CA LEU A 71 -22.11 0.07 -8.14
C LEU A 71 -22.74 1.41 -7.70
N THR A 72 -24.07 1.52 -7.73
CA THR A 72 -24.78 2.73 -7.27
C THR A 72 -24.53 2.99 -5.78
N LEU A 73 -24.62 1.95 -4.94
CA LEU A 73 -24.35 2.08 -3.50
C LEU A 73 -22.88 2.46 -3.24
N ARG A 74 -21.94 1.79 -3.91
CA ARG A 74 -20.50 2.12 -3.83
C ARG A 74 -20.22 3.57 -4.17
N ARG A 75 -20.84 4.10 -5.23
CA ARG A 75 -20.68 5.52 -5.61
C ARG A 75 -21.22 6.48 -4.56
N THR A 76 -22.33 6.16 -3.91
CA THR A 76 -22.88 6.96 -2.81
C THR A 76 -21.92 6.97 -1.61
N ILE A 77 -21.51 5.78 -1.14
CA ILE A 77 -20.57 5.64 -0.02
C ILE A 77 -19.25 6.36 -0.32
N LEU A 78 -18.71 6.20 -1.54
CA LEU A 78 -17.49 6.89 -1.96
C LEU A 78 -17.64 8.41 -1.86
N ARG A 79 -18.72 8.99 -2.40
CA ARG A 79 -18.94 10.45 -2.37
C ARG A 79 -19.02 10.98 -0.95
N GLU A 80 -19.75 10.31 -0.07
CA GLU A 80 -19.86 10.70 1.34
C GLU A 80 -18.51 10.60 2.04
N THR A 81 -17.77 9.51 1.79
CA THR A 81 -16.43 9.29 2.35
C THR A 81 -15.45 10.36 1.88
N LEU A 82 -15.49 10.77 0.61
CA LEU A 82 -14.58 11.80 0.08
C LEU A 82 -14.73 13.14 0.82
N VAL A 83 -15.97 13.52 1.18
CA VAL A 83 -16.21 14.74 1.97
C VAL A 83 -15.64 14.61 3.38
N GLN A 84 -15.75 13.43 4.00
CA GLN A 84 -15.18 13.17 5.32
C GLN A 84 -13.63 13.18 5.27
N MET A 85 -13.05 12.55 4.23
CA MET A 85 -11.61 12.49 4.03
C MET A 85 -11.01 13.88 3.78
N ALA A 86 -11.70 14.76 3.05
CA ALA A 86 -11.24 16.13 2.83
C ALA A 86 -11.04 16.86 4.17
N LYS A 87 -12.03 16.78 5.07
CA LYS A 87 -11.96 17.38 6.40
C LYS A 87 -10.85 16.78 7.27
N LEU A 88 -10.68 15.46 7.19
CA LEU A 88 -9.65 14.75 7.94
C LEU A 88 -8.24 15.17 7.49
N ILE A 89 -8.00 15.22 6.18
CA ILE A 89 -6.74 15.64 5.58
C ILE A 89 -6.43 17.10 5.92
N GLU A 90 -7.42 17.99 5.86
CA GLU A 90 -7.23 19.39 6.27
C GLU A 90 -6.80 19.53 7.74
N THR A 91 -7.29 18.64 8.60
CA THR A 91 -7.08 18.67 10.05
C THR A 91 -5.76 18.02 10.48
N GLU A 92 -5.43 16.86 9.92
CA GLU A 92 -4.32 16.00 10.36
C GLU A 92 -3.05 16.21 9.51
N CYS A 93 -3.16 16.50 8.21
CA CYS A 93 -2.01 16.68 7.32
C CYS A 93 -1.41 18.10 7.40
N LYS A 94 -1.01 18.53 8.60
CA LYS A 94 -0.44 19.87 8.86
C LYS A 94 1.09 19.90 8.70
N GLY A 95 1.62 21.07 8.36
CA GLY A 95 3.07 21.34 8.26
C GLY A 95 3.65 21.16 6.85
N HIS A 96 4.95 21.44 6.72
CA HIS A 96 5.66 21.49 5.43
C HIS A 96 5.82 20.14 4.73
N ARG A 97 5.59 19.03 5.45
CA ARG A 97 5.63 17.68 4.86
C ARG A 97 4.56 17.50 3.79
N TRP A 98 3.40 18.13 3.94
CA TRP A 98 2.21 17.83 3.14
C TRP A 98 1.93 18.88 2.07
N GLN A 99 1.88 18.45 0.80
CA GLN A 99 1.37 19.26 -0.30
C GLN A 99 -0.17 19.23 -0.31
N ARG A 100 -0.79 19.78 0.75
CA ARG A 100 -2.25 19.66 0.99
C ARG A 100 -3.11 20.02 -0.22
N THR A 101 -2.77 21.08 -0.96
CA THR A 101 -3.50 21.47 -2.17
C THR A 101 -3.53 20.35 -3.20
N LYS A 102 -2.37 19.72 -3.46
CA LYS A 102 -2.25 18.59 -4.41
C LYS A 102 -3.00 17.35 -3.90
N VAL A 103 -2.94 17.07 -2.60
CA VAL A 103 -3.69 15.97 -1.98
C VAL A 103 -5.20 16.17 -2.15
N LEU A 104 -5.71 17.37 -1.88
CA LEU A 104 -7.14 17.68 -2.01
C LEU A 104 -7.61 17.66 -3.47
N GLU A 105 -6.76 18.10 -4.40
CA GLU A 105 -7.02 17.99 -5.84
C GLU A 105 -7.14 16.53 -6.29
N GLN A 106 -6.17 15.68 -5.91
CA GLN A 106 -6.20 14.24 -6.18
C GLN A 106 -7.39 13.56 -5.51
N LEU A 107 -7.78 13.99 -4.31
CA LEU A 107 -8.97 13.48 -3.61
C LEU A 107 -10.26 13.84 -4.36
N ALA A 108 -10.42 15.08 -4.79
CA ALA A 108 -11.60 15.53 -5.53
C ALA A 108 -11.77 14.76 -6.84
N ALA A 109 -10.66 14.47 -7.54
CA ALA A 109 -10.67 13.71 -8.77
C ALA A 109 -11.07 12.23 -8.61
N GLN A 110 -11.10 11.69 -7.39
CA GLN A 110 -11.61 10.35 -7.13
C GLN A 110 -13.11 10.22 -7.48
N GLN A 111 -13.87 11.32 -7.56
CA GLN A 111 -15.28 11.29 -7.92
C GLN A 111 -15.52 10.84 -9.37
N THR A 112 -14.54 11.06 -10.27
CA THR A 112 -14.62 10.74 -11.71
C THR A 112 -13.73 9.56 -12.10
N SER A 113 -13.12 8.89 -11.12
CA SER A 113 -12.19 7.77 -11.29
C SER A 113 -12.75 6.60 -12.09
N ALA A 114 -14.07 6.38 -12.05
CA ALA A 114 -14.75 5.36 -12.85
C ALA A 114 -14.64 5.58 -14.37
N VAL A 115 -14.38 6.82 -14.82
CA VAL A 115 -14.25 7.18 -16.24
C VAL A 115 -12.77 7.24 -16.65
N SER A 116 -11.92 7.79 -15.78
CA SER A 116 -10.47 7.85 -16.01
C SER A 116 -9.74 7.72 -14.67
N PRO A 117 -9.24 6.52 -14.33
CA PRO A 117 -8.55 6.30 -13.06
C PRO A 117 -7.22 7.04 -13.09
N GLN A 118 -7.04 8.01 -12.20
CA GLN A 118 -5.76 8.72 -12.05
C GLN A 118 -4.67 7.73 -11.63
N GLN A 119 -3.55 7.77 -12.35
CA GLN A 119 -2.40 6.89 -12.07
C GLN A 119 -1.39 7.54 -11.12
N ASP A 120 -1.26 8.87 -11.13
CA ASP A 120 -0.39 9.62 -10.23
C ASP A 120 -1.19 10.12 -9.02
N THR A 121 -1.33 9.24 -8.02
CA THR A 121 -2.02 9.52 -6.76
C THR A 121 -1.10 9.47 -5.56
N HIS A 122 0.22 9.63 -5.75
CA HIS A 122 1.21 9.37 -4.71
C HIS A 122 1.02 10.23 -3.45
N GLU A 123 0.70 11.51 -3.58
CA GLU A 123 0.48 12.39 -2.43
C GLU A 123 -0.79 12.00 -1.67
N LEU A 124 -1.86 11.63 -2.38
CA LEU A 124 -3.08 11.12 -1.79
C LEU A 124 -2.85 9.77 -1.09
N ASP A 125 -2.13 8.84 -1.70
CA ASP A 125 -1.79 7.54 -1.12
C ASP A 125 -0.99 7.71 0.19
N GLU A 126 0.01 8.60 0.20
CA GLU A 126 0.79 8.90 1.40
C GLU A 126 -0.08 9.52 2.52
N ALA A 127 -0.97 10.46 2.15
CA ALA A 127 -1.86 11.11 3.11
C ALA A 127 -2.88 10.12 3.70
N LEU A 128 -3.49 9.27 2.87
CA LEU A 128 -4.46 8.28 3.32
C LEU A 128 -3.84 7.23 4.23
N CYS A 129 -2.66 6.71 3.89
CA CYS A 129 -1.93 5.78 4.76
C CYS A 129 -1.65 6.39 6.15
N PHE A 130 -1.31 7.68 6.18
CA PHE A 130 -1.05 8.41 7.42
C PHE A 130 -2.31 8.66 8.25
N VAL A 131 -3.41 9.13 7.65
CA VAL A 131 -4.62 9.51 8.43
C VAL A 131 -5.54 8.33 8.75
N LEU A 132 -5.38 7.19 8.06
CA LEU A 132 -6.21 6.00 8.22
C LEU A 132 -5.43 4.78 8.76
N ASP A 133 -4.18 4.98 9.19
CA ASP A 133 -3.36 3.96 9.88
C ASP A 133 -3.24 2.61 9.15
N PHE A 134 -2.93 2.66 7.85
CA PHE A 134 -2.60 1.47 7.05
C PHE A 134 -1.36 1.68 6.20
N GLN A 135 -0.82 0.57 5.70
CA GLN A 135 0.37 0.57 4.85
C GLN A 135 0.00 0.01 3.49
N LYS A 136 0.55 0.61 2.43
CA LYS A 136 0.15 0.32 1.06
C LYS A 136 1.35 -0.05 0.21
N VAL A 137 1.17 -1.08 -0.61
CA VAL A 137 2.08 -1.46 -1.68
C VAL A 137 1.35 -1.31 -3.01
N ILE A 138 1.97 -0.64 -3.97
CA ILE A 138 1.46 -0.52 -5.33
C ILE A 138 2.40 -1.27 -6.27
N LEU A 139 1.83 -2.23 -7.00
CA LEU A 139 2.52 -2.98 -8.05
C LEU A 139 2.24 -2.32 -9.40
N ASP A 140 3.29 -1.80 -10.01
CA ASP A 140 3.31 -1.36 -11.39
C ASP A 140 3.93 -2.48 -12.24
N ASP A 141 3.07 -3.36 -12.73
CA ASP A 141 3.50 -4.55 -13.48
C ASP A 141 4.10 -4.20 -14.85
N ILE A 142 3.61 -3.12 -15.48
CA ILE A 142 4.12 -2.65 -16.77
C ILE A 142 5.59 -2.25 -16.64
N HIS A 143 5.93 -1.51 -15.59
CA HIS A 143 7.28 -1.01 -15.37
C HIS A 143 8.09 -1.88 -14.41
N LYS A 144 7.55 -3.03 -13.96
CA LYS A 144 8.11 -3.89 -12.91
C LYS A 144 8.64 -3.08 -11.73
N LYS A 145 7.77 -2.27 -11.11
CA LYS A 145 8.14 -1.37 -10.01
C LYS A 145 7.22 -1.57 -8.81
N VAL A 146 7.82 -1.57 -7.63
CA VAL A 146 7.10 -1.58 -6.36
C VAL A 146 7.16 -0.18 -5.75
N LEU A 147 6.00 0.43 -5.54
CA LEU A 147 5.85 1.64 -4.74
C LEU A 147 5.28 1.24 -3.38
N HIS A 148 5.62 1.98 -2.35
CA HIS A 148 5.17 1.69 -1.00
C HIS A 148 4.96 2.98 -0.20
N PHE A 149 3.96 2.95 0.67
CA PHE A 149 3.55 4.05 1.51
C PHE A 149 3.29 3.52 2.93
N PRO A 150 3.91 4.11 3.98
CA PRO A 150 4.91 5.19 3.94
C PRO A 150 6.18 4.85 3.14
N LYS A 151 6.88 5.86 2.61
CA LYS A 151 8.09 5.70 1.77
C LYS A 151 9.29 5.11 2.50
N ASP A 152 9.35 5.26 3.82
CA ASP A 152 10.40 4.66 4.63
C ASP A 152 9.91 3.34 5.22
N LEU A 153 10.38 2.23 4.65
CA LEU A 153 10.05 0.88 5.10
C LEU A 153 10.51 0.59 6.54
N LYS A 154 11.49 1.32 7.08
CA LYS A 154 11.89 1.17 8.49
C LYS A 154 10.86 1.76 9.46
N SER A 155 10.01 2.66 8.99
CA SER A 155 8.91 3.23 9.79
C SER A 155 7.65 2.35 9.80
N TRP A 156 7.67 1.24 9.05
CA TRP A 156 6.49 0.39 8.90
C TRP A 156 6.16 -0.35 10.20
N ASN A 157 4.92 -0.27 10.65
CA ASN A 157 4.44 -0.90 11.86
C ASN A 157 3.83 -2.29 11.57
N LYS A 158 4.30 -3.31 12.29
CA LYS A 158 3.73 -4.66 12.26
C LYS A 158 2.34 -4.77 12.85
N ASP A 159 1.83 -3.77 13.54
CA ASP A 159 0.46 -3.77 14.07
C ASP A 159 -0.53 -3.25 13.02
N MET A 160 -0.06 -2.47 12.05
CA MET A 160 -0.87 -1.96 10.95
C MET A 160 -1.05 -3.00 9.84
N PRO A 161 -2.16 -2.97 9.08
CA PRO A 161 -2.32 -3.82 7.91
C PRO A 161 -1.40 -3.37 6.76
N VAL A 162 -1.01 -4.33 5.92
CA VAL A 162 -0.29 -4.10 4.66
C VAL A 162 -1.17 -4.56 3.51
N TRP A 163 -1.65 -3.61 2.72
CA TRP A 163 -2.53 -3.89 1.59
C TRP A 163 -1.84 -3.61 0.26
N THR A 164 -2.21 -4.36 -0.77
CA THR A 164 -1.54 -4.31 -2.07
C THR A 164 -2.52 -4.01 -3.18
N THR A 165 -2.11 -3.20 -4.15
CA THR A 165 -2.96 -2.78 -5.27
C THR A 165 -2.17 -2.59 -6.55
N GLY A 166 -2.86 -2.57 -7.70
CA GLY A 166 -2.26 -2.13 -8.96
C GLY A 166 -2.16 -0.60 -9.07
N LEU A 167 -1.37 -0.13 -10.03
CA LEU A 167 -1.26 1.30 -10.33
C LEU A 167 -2.64 1.97 -10.55
N GLY A 168 -2.84 3.15 -9.95
CA GLY A 168 -4.13 3.86 -9.94
C GLY A 168 -5.24 3.18 -9.13
N SER A 169 -4.87 2.18 -8.31
CA SER A 169 -5.79 1.37 -7.52
C SER A 169 -6.94 0.77 -8.33
N ARG A 170 -6.63 0.19 -9.49
CA ARG A 170 -7.63 -0.45 -10.38
C ARG A 170 -8.02 -1.87 -9.95
N CYS A 171 -7.21 -2.47 -9.10
CA CYS A 171 -7.39 -3.81 -8.59
C CYS A 171 -6.70 -3.94 -7.25
N LEU A 172 -7.15 -4.89 -6.46
CA LEU A 172 -6.48 -5.32 -5.25
C LEU A 172 -5.65 -6.55 -5.55
N TYR A 173 -4.52 -6.65 -4.87
CA TYR A 173 -3.71 -7.85 -4.83
C TYR A 173 -3.71 -8.41 -3.41
N HIS A 174 -3.92 -9.71 -3.30
CA HIS A 174 -3.94 -10.41 -2.02
C HIS A 174 -3.46 -11.84 -2.16
N LEU A 175 -3.13 -12.48 -1.05
CA LEU A 175 -2.87 -13.91 -1.03
C LEU A 175 -4.18 -14.71 -1.19
N PRO A 176 -4.13 -16.02 -1.50
CA PRO A 176 -5.31 -16.87 -1.51
C PRO A 176 -6.12 -16.77 -0.21
N GLY A 177 -7.45 -16.75 -0.34
CA GLY A 177 -8.35 -16.49 0.78
C GLY A 177 -8.29 -15.04 1.28
N GLU A 178 -7.95 -14.09 0.42
CA GLU A 178 -7.99 -12.64 0.68
C GLU A 178 -7.08 -12.19 1.83
N LYS A 179 -6.06 -13.00 2.12
CA LYS A 179 -5.08 -12.70 3.16
C LYS A 179 -4.13 -11.59 2.71
N HIS A 180 -3.71 -10.76 3.66
CA HIS A 180 -2.72 -9.71 3.44
C HIS A 180 -1.31 -10.30 3.33
N ILE A 181 -0.44 -9.67 2.54
CA ILE A 181 0.98 -10.05 2.41
C ILE A 181 1.83 -9.72 3.63
N LYS A 182 1.20 -9.33 4.74
CA LYS A 182 1.85 -8.83 5.96
C LYS A 182 2.79 -9.87 6.57
N ALA A 183 2.34 -11.12 6.68
CA ALA A 183 3.20 -12.22 7.11
C ALA A 183 4.11 -12.63 5.95
N GLY A 184 5.41 -12.69 6.19
CA GLY A 184 6.42 -12.91 5.15
C GLY A 184 6.65 -11.72 4.22
N PHE A 185 6.23 -10.50 4.59
CA PHE A 185 6.34 -9.32 3.70
C PHE A 185 7.78 -9.05 3.27
N GLY A 186 8.73 -9.15 4.22
CA GLY A 186 10.16 -8.97 3.93
C GLY A 186 10.67 -9.98 2.89
N SER A 187 10.35 -11.26 3.07
CA SER A 187 10.73 -12.32 2.14
C SER A 187 10.09 -12.14 0.76
N TRP A 188 8.79 -11.82 0.74
CA TRP A 188 8.08 -11.54 -0.51
C TRP A 188 8.72 -10.38 -1.28
N LEU A 189 9.01 -9.26 -0.60
CA LEU A 189 9.61 -8.07 -1.21
C LEU A 189 11.01 -8.36 -1.78
N THR A 190 11.85 -9.11 -1.05
CA THR A 190 13.16 -9.53 -1.55
C THR A 190 13.08 -10.50 -2.72
N THR A 191 12.05 -11.35 -2.77
CA THR A 191 11.80 -12.23 -3.92
C THR A 191 11.44 -11.42 -5.15
N GLN A 192 10.58 -10.40 -5.00
CA GLN A 192 10.26 -9.50 -6.12
C GLN A 192 11.50 -8.78 -6.64
N GLU A 193 12.38 -8.30 -5.76
CA GLU A 193 13.63 -7.69 -6.20
C GLU A 193 14.52 -8.67 -6.97
N ALA A 194 14.64 -9.92 -6.51
CA ALA A 194 15.39 -10.97 -7.21
C ALA A 194 14.78 -11.30 -8.58
N ASP A 195 13.46 -11.21 -8.70
CA ASP A 195 12.71 -11.36 -9.96
C ASP A 195 12.81 -10.13 -10.88
N GLY A 196 13.63 -9.13 -10.53
CA GLY A 196 13.91 -7.96 -11.35
C GLY A 196 12.97 -6.78 -11.12
N TRP A 197 12.13 -6.81 -10.08
CA TRP A 197 11.31 -5.66 -9.73
C TRP A 197 12.14 -4.54 -9.12
N ARG A 198 11.87 -3.30 -9.54
CA ARG A 198 12.52 -2.10 -9.03
C ARG A 198 11.88 -1.66 -7.72
N ILE A 199 12.66 -1.71 -6.66
CA ILE A 199 12.27 -1.30 -5.31
C ILE A 199 13.18 -0.15 -4.88
N ARG A 200 12.58 0.94 -4.38
CA ARG A 200 13.34 2.08 -3.86
C ARG A 200 13.63 1.86 -2.38
N TRP A 201 14.84 1.40 -2.06
CA TRP A 201 15.29 1.27 -0.68
C TRP A 201 15.66 2.63 -0.07
N PRO A 202 15.56 2.80 1.26
CA PRO A 202 16.02 4.01 1.93
C PRO A 202 17.54 4.14 1.79
N ILE A 203 18.00 5.38 1.70
CA ILE A 203 19.43 5.74 1.62
C ILE A 203 19.83 6.32 2.97
N GLU A 204 20.84 5.71 3.59
CA GLU A 204 21.30 6.13 4.91
C GLU A 204 22.06 7.45 4.87
N ASP A 205 21.71 8.40 5.75
CA ASP A 205 22.53 9.58 5.98
C ASP A 205 23.43 9.41 7.21
N ALA A 206 24.64 8.92 6.97
CA ALA A 206 25.68 8.81 7.99
C ALA A 206 27.06 9.13 7.40
N LYS A 207 28.08 9.22 8.26
CA LYS A 207 29.47 9.39 7.79
C LYS A 207 29.96 8.10 7.13
N LEU A 208 30.90 8.23 6.19
CA LEU A 208 31.43 7.08 5.44
C LEU A 208 32.04 6.01 6.36
N GLU A 209 32.72 6.41 7.42
CA GLU A 209 33.34 5.47 8.38
C GLU A 209 32.28 4.64 9.12
N ASP A 210 31.20 5.28 9.56
CA ASP A 210 30.08 4.61 10.23
C ASP A 210 29.38 3.64 9.27
N LEU A 211 29.19 4.04 8.01
CA LEU A 211 28.59 3.17 6.99
C LEU A 211 29.48 1.95 6.68
N LYS A 212 30.80 2.12 6.60
CA LYS A 212 31.74 1.00 6.40
C LYS A 212 31.71 0.04 7.59
N LYS A 213 31.66 0.56 8.82
CA LYS A 213 31.56 -0.25 10.03
C LYS A 213 30.28 -1.09 10.05
N ARG A 214 29.12 -0.45 9.83
CA ARG A 214 27.81 -1.13 9.75
C ARG A 214 27.77 -2.14 8.60
N GLY A 215 28.34 -1.79 7.44
CA GLY A 215 28.46 -2.71 6.31
C GLY A 215 29.30 -3.95 6.63
N ALA A 216 30.40 -3.80 7.38
CA ALA A 216 31.20 -4.93 7.85
C ALA A 216 30.44 -5.84 8.82
N GLU A 217 29.66 -5.25 9.75
CA GLU A 217 28.79 -5.99 10.69
C GLU A 217 27.72 -6.80 9.94
N LEU A 218 27.14 -6.22 8.89
CA LEU A 218 26.14 -6.86 8.03
C LEU A 218 26.76 -7.77 6.95
N ARG A 219 28.10 -7.84 6.85
CA ARG A 219 28.85 -8.59 5.83
C ARG A 219 28.45 -8.23 4.40
N ILE A 220 28.25 -6.94 4.15
CA ILE A 220 27.91 -6.39 2.83
C ILE A 220 28.99 -5.41 2.37
N SER A 221 29.19 -5.32 1.07
CA SER A 221 29.95 -4.24 0.44
C SER A 221 29.28 -3.82 -0.87
N PRO A 222 29.46 -2.57 -1.30
CA PRO A 222 29.10 -2.19 -2.65
C PRO A 222 29.92 -2.98 -3.69
N THR A 223 29.32 -3.21 -4.85
CA THR A 223 29.93 -3.95 -5.97
C THR A 223 30.82 -3.08 -6.86
N VAL A 224 30.80 -1.77 -6.67
CA VAL A 224 31.58 -0.81 -7.47
C VAL A 224 33.03 -0.72 -7.00
N ASP A 225 33.95 -0.57 -7.94
CA ASP A 225 35.36 -0.29 -7.64
C ASP A 225 35.51 1.09 -7.01
N LYS A 226 36.13 1.14 -5.83
CA LYS A 226 36.32 2.36 -5.00
C LYS A 226 34.98 3.03 -4.62
N PRO A 227 34.18 2.37 -3.76
CA PRO A 227 32.86 2.86 -3.38
C PRO A 227 32.91 4.20 -2.63
N LYS A 228 32.00 5.10 -3.01
CA LYS A 228 31.79 6.42 -2.39
C LYS A 228 30.78 6.30 -1.24
N LYS A 229 30.57 7.41 -0.50
CA LYS A 229 29.57 7.48 0.60
C LYS A 229 28.19 7.01 0.14
N GLU A 230 27.74 7.45 -1.04
CA GLU A 230 26.41 7.15 -1.58
C GLU A 230 26.20 5.66 -1.86
N ASP A 231 27.23 4.97 -2.36
CA ASP A 231 27.19 3.53 -2.63
C ASP A 231 27.02 2.75 -1.32
N TRP A 232 27.79 3.11 -0.29
CA TRP A 232 27.68 2.53 1.04
C TRP A 232 26.31 2.84 1.68
N ALA A 233 25.84 4.08 1.58
CA ALA A 233 24.55 4.50 2.11
C ALA A 233 23.38 3.70 1.52
N THR A 234 23.44 3.40 0.22
CA THR A 234 22.43 2.62 -0.48
C THR A 234 22.45 1.15 -0.05
N VAL A 235 23.63 0.53 -0.02
CA VAL A 235 23.77 -0.90 0.30
C VAL A 235 23.44 -1.18 1.77
N VAL A 236 23.90 -0.33 2.68
CA VAL A 236 23.58 -0.42 4.12
C VAL A 236 22.09 -0.16 4.34
N GLY A 237 21.53 0.90 3.75
CA GLY A 237 20.10 1.22 3.88
C GLY A 237 19.19 0.09 3.42
N ARG A 238 19.52 -0.53 2.27
CA ARG A 238 18.84 -1.74 1.79
C ARG A 238 18.96 -2.90 2.77
N ALA A 239 20.17 -3.26 3.20
CA ALA A 239 20.40 -4.43 4.05
C ALA A 239 19.75 -4.31 5.44
N GLU A 240 19.85 -3.14 6.07
CA GLU A 240 19.21 -2.87 7.36
C GLU A 240 17.69 -2.92 7.24
N THR A 241 17.13 -2.37 6.15
CA THR A 241 15.68 -2.41 5.89
C THR A 241 15.19 -3.83 5.67
N ILE A 242 15.90 -4.64 4.88
CA ILE A 242 15.57 -6.05 4.69
C ILE A 242 15.61 -6.79 6.03
N THR A 243 16.66 -6.57 6.83
CA THR A 243 16.79 -7.17 8.17
C THR A 243 15.63 -6.79 9.08
N TYR A 244 15.24 -5.52 9.07
CA TYR A 244 14.08 -5.02 9.79
C TYR A 244 12.79 -5.73 9.36
N LEU A 245 12.51 -5.75 8.05
CA LEU A 245 11.28 -6.35 7.52
C LEU A 245 11.22 -7.85 7.78
N LEU A 246 12.33 -8.58 7.64
CA LEU A 246 12.40 -10.01 7.94
C LEU A 246 12.18 -10.30 9.43
N LYS A 247 12.51 -9.36 10.32
CA LYS A 247 12.32 -9.52 11.76
C LYS A 247 10.90 -9.18 12.20
N GLU A 248 10.35 -8.04 11.74
CA GLU A 248 9.07 -7.54 12.22
C GLU A 248 7.87 -8.08 11.43
N PHE A 249 8.08 -8.57 10.21
CA PHE A 249 7.05 -9.08 9.30
C PHE A 249 7.31 -10.52 8.84
N SER A 250 7.92 -11.34 9.70
CA SER A 250 8.12 -12.78 9.48
C SER A 250 6.80 -13.55 9.47
#